data_AF-A0A351J480-F1
#
_entry.id   AF-A0A351J480-F1
#
_cell.length_a   1.000
_cell.length_b   1.000
_cell.length_c   1.000
_cell.angle_alpha   90.00
_cell.angle_beta   90.00
_cell.angle_gamma   90.00
#
_symmetry.space_group_name_H-M   'P 1'
#
loop_
_entity.id
_entity.type
_entity.pdbx_description
1 polymer ?
#
loop_
_entity_poly.entity_id
_entity_poly.type
_entity_poly.pdbx_seq_one_letter_code
_entity_poly.pdbx_strand_id
1 'polypeptide(L)'
;MRTGEIVVAVHISLGVIPNSFFPLSNVWLGVTAENQQTADERIPLLLQTPAAVRFASVEPMLGEVDLSEWLSPWHIETLIGMDHDPRCDGSCRYCPIPVPVEEFVPDPPMLDWVICGGESGPSARPMHPDWARSLRDQCQDAGVPFFFKQWGEWYPDRKGIYEQSDSVLFGNTVVHRIGKNGAGRLLDGVEHNEFPEVQNG
;
A
#
# COMPACT_ATOMS: atom_id res chain seq x y z
N MET A 1 10.92 -20.78 8.26
CA MET A 1 9.96 -20.33 9.29
C MET A 1 9.42 -18.99 8.82
N ARG A 2 8.13 -18.93 8.50
CA ARG A 2 7.46 -17.73 7.98
C ARG A 2 7.05 -16.86 9.17
N THR A 3 7.69 -15.72 9.34
CA THR A 3 7.27 -14.68 10.30
C THR A 3 6.46 -13.65 9.54
N GLY A 4 5.20 -13.97 9.25
CA GLY A 4 4.21 -12.95 8.92
C GLY A 4 3.60 -12.48 10.24
N GLU A 5 4.18 -11.45 10.87
CA GLU A 5 3.58 -10.82 12.04
C GLU A 5 2.35 -10.02 11.60
N ILE A 6 1.22 -10.25 12.29
CA ILE A 6 0.13 -9.29 12.31
C ILE A 6 0.63 -8.13 13.17
N VAL A 7 0.98 -7.00 12.56
CA VAL A 7 1.34 -5.79 13.30
C VAL A 7 0.05 -5.17 13.82
N VAL A 8 -0.39 -5.64 14.99
CA VAL A 8 -1.51 -5.05 15.73
C VAL A 8 -0.98 -3.89 16.56
N ALA A 9 -1.14 -2.65 16.10
CA ALA A 9 -0.97 -1.47 16.94
C ALA A 9 -2.26 -1.25 17.77
N VAL A 10 -2.46 -2.07 18.81
CA VAL A 10 -3.61 -1.96 19.72
C VAL A 10 -3.15 -1.38 21.05
N HIS A 11 -3.61 -0.16 21.36
CA HIS A 11 -3.73 0.29 22.75
C HIS A 11 -5.20 0.25 23.13
N ILE A 12 -5.66 -0.87 23.70
CA ILE A 12 -7.02 -1.04 24.22
C ILE A 12 -6.94 -1.33 25.72
N SER A 13 -7.49 -0.43 26.53
CA SER A 13 -7.84 -0.71 27.93
C SER A 13 -9.09 -1.59 27.96
N LEU A 14 -9.01 -2.73 28.65
CA LEU A 14 -9.96 -3.86 28.60
C LEU A 14 -11.39 -3.51 29.05
N GLY A 15 -12.37 -3.80 28.19
CA GLY A 15 -13.81 -3.88 28.48
C GLY A 15 -14.54 -4.45 27.26
N VAL A 16 -15.66 -5.19 27.45
CA VAL A 16 -16.48 -5.68 26.33
C VAL A 16 -17.21 -4.49 25.71
N ILE A 17 -16.83 -4.11 24.50
CA ILE A 17 -17.42 -2.98 23.79
C ILE A 17 -18.61 -3.47 22.94
N PRO A 18 -19.81 -2.90 23.06
CA PRO A 18 -20.97 -3.28 22.24
C PRO A 18 -20.70 -3.03 20.75
N ASN A 19 -21.28 -3.85 19.85
CA ASN A 19 -21.12 -3.70 18.39
C ASN A 19 -21.49 -2.31 17.85
N SER A 20 -22.34 -1.55 18.54
CA SER A 20 -22.72 -0.17 18.15
C SER A 20 -21.59 0.86 18.26
N PHE A 21 -20.45 0.51 18.86
CA PHE A 21 -19.28 1.38 19.02
C PHE A 21 -18.20 1.15 17.96
N PHE A 22 -18.42 0.22 17.03
CA PHE A 22 -17.47 -0.08 15.97
C PHE A 22 -17.79 0.70 14.69
N PRO A 23 -16.78 1.11 13.92
CA PRO A 23 -15.34 0.98 14.23
C PRO A 23 -14.91 1.91 15.37
N LEU A 24 -13.98 1.44 16.21
CA LEU A 24 -13.37 2.29 17.24
C LEU A 24 -12.46 3.31 16.56
N SER A 25 -12.75 4.60 16.70
CA SER A 25 -12.04 5.69 16.02
C SER A 25 -10.53 5.73 16.30
N ASN A 26 -10.08 5.15 17.40
CA ASN A 26 -8.68 5.09 17.82
C ASN A 26 -8.00 3.73 17.55
N VAL A 27 -8.62 2.83 16.79
CA VAL A 27 -8.05 1.51 16.46
C VAL A 27 -7.73 1.44 14.98
N TRP A 28 -6.44 1.25 14.69
CA TRP A 28 -5.90 1.06 13.36
C TRP A 28 -5.41 -0.37 13.23
N LEU A 29 -5.84 -1.07 12.19
CA LEU A 29 -5.43 -2.45 11.92
C LEU A 29 -4.68 -2.51 10.59
N GLY A 30 -3.67 -3.35 10.53
CA GLY A 30 -2.96 -3.55 9.28
C GLY A 30 -2.39 -4.94 9.14
N VAL A 31 -2.05 -5.26 7.91
CA VAL A 31 -1.40 -6.52 7.53
C VAL A 31 -0.09 -6.24 6.84
N THR A 32 0.85 -7.15 7.01
CA THR A 32 2.05 -7.17 6.20
C THR A 32 1.76 -7.91 4.89
N ALA A 33 2.24 -7.41 3.76
CA ALA A 33 2.14 -8.04 2.45
C ALA A 33 3.49 -7.99 1.72
N GLU A 34 4.32 -9.00 1.91
CA GLU A 34 5.66 -9.03 1.33
C GLU A 34 5.66 -9.17 -0.21
N ASN A 35 4.57 -9.66 -0.80
CA ASN A 35 4.34 -9.81 -2.24
C ASN A 35 2.83 -9.96 -2.55
N GLN A 36 2.45 -10.02 -3.84
CA GLN A 36 1.06 -10.13 -4.27
C GLN A 36 0.31 -11.29 -3.58
N GLN A 37 0.90 -12.49 -3.53
CA GLN A 37 0.24 -13.63 -2.90
C GLN A 37 -0.16 -13.33 -1.45
N THR A 38 0.74 -12.73 -0.66
CA THR A 38 0.42 -12.36 0.72
C THR A 38 -0.58 -11.21 0.83
N ALA A 39 -0.64 -10.32 -0.17
CA ALA A 39 -1.64 -9.27 -0.28
C ALA A 39 -3.03 -9.88 -0.48
N ASP A 40 -3.17 -10.73 -1.52
CA ASP A 40 -4.40 -11.46 -1.87
C ASP A 40 -4.93 -12.31 -0.70
N GLU A 41 -4.03 -12.93 0.08
CA GLU A 41 -4.39 -13.76 1.22
C GLU A 41 -4.87 -12.94 2.44
N ARG A 42 -4.32 -11.75 2.68
CA ARG A 42 -4.45 -11.04 3.97
C ARG A 42 -5.32 -9.79 3.91
N ILE A 43 -5.28 -9.03 2.83
CA ILE A 43 -6.03 -7.78 2.70
C ILE A 43 -7.54 -8.05 2.73
N PRO A 44 -8.09 -9.04 2.01
CA PRO A 44 -9.53 -9.34 2.11
C PRO A 44 -10.00 -9.70 3.52
N LEU A 45 -9.12 -10.30 4.34
CA LEU A 45 -9.41 -10.59 5.75
C LEU A 45 -9.38 -9.32 6.61
N LEU A 46 -8.44 -8.41 6.37
CA LEU A 46 -8.36 -7.11 7.03
C LEU A 46 -9.61 -6.27 6.74
N LEU A 47 -10.08 -6.26 5.49
CA LEU A 47 -11.24 -5.47 5.07
C LEU A 47 -12.54 -5.93 5.74
N GLN A 48 -12.63 -7.18 6.20
CA GLN A 48 -13.74 -7.69 7.00
C GLN A 48 -13.72 -7.24 8.47
N THR A 49 -12.63 -6.62 8.93
CA THR A 49 -12.51 -6.16 10.32
C THR A 49 -13.13 -4.78 10.51
N PRO A 50 -13.72 -4.50 11.69
CA PRO A 50 -14.23 -3.18 12.02
C PRO A 50 -13.12 -2.28 12.58
N ALA A 51 -12.28 -1.73 11.70
CA ALA A 51 -11.24 -0.77 12.04
C ALA A 51 -11.56 0.62 11.49
N ALA A 52 -11.13 1.67 12.20
CA ALA A 52 -11.27 3.04 11.72
C ALA A 52 -10.24 3.39 10.64
N VAL A 53 -9.08 2.72 10.67
CA VAL A 53 -8.04 2.78 9.64
C VAL A 53 -7.57 1.36 9.36
N ARG A 54 -7.50 1.01 8.09
CA ARG A 54 -6.95 -0.24 7.57
C ARG A 54 -5.72 0.07 6.73
N PHE A 55 -4.58 -0.54 7.04
CA PHE A 55 -3.35 -0.29 6.30
C PHE A 55 -2.66 -1.56 5.82
N ALA A 56 -2.02 -1.48 4.65
CA ALA A 56 -1.14 -2.51 4.14
C ALA A 56 0.32 -2.07 4.31
N SER A 57 1.12 -2.88 5.01
CA SER A 57 2.55 -2.71 5.07
C SER A 57 3.23 -3.66 4.09
N VAL A 58 3.68 -3.14 2.96
CA VAL A 58 4.40 -3.87 1.94
C VAL A 58 5.89 -3.93 2.34
N GLU A 59 6.16 -4.69 3.40
CA GLU A 59 7.46 -4.72 4.08
C GLU A 59 7.86 -6.12 4.63
N PRO A 60 9.11 -6.58 4.41
CA PRO A 60 9.94 -6.13 3.31
C PRO A 60 9.23 -6.39 1.99
N MET A 61 9.31 -5.47 1.03
CA MET A 61 8.77 -5.69 -0.32
C MET A 61 9.69 -6.66 -1.07
N LEU A 62 9.24 -7.90 -1.21
CA LEU A 62 9.96 -9.03 -1.81
C LEU A 62 9.43 -9.41 -3.19
N GLY A 63 8.34 -8.79 -3.62
CA GLY A 63 7.75 -8.92 -4.94
C GLY A 63 6.93 -7.68 -5.29
N GLU A 64 6.59 -7.56 -6.56
CA GLU A 64 5.61 -6.58 -7.02
C GLU A 64 4.27 -6.80 -6.31
N VAL A 65 3.59 -5.69 -6.01
CA VAL A 65 2.25 -5.68 -5.41
C VAL A 65 1.41 -4.64 -6.14
N ASP A 66 0.29 -5.10 -6.67
CA ASP A 66 -0.80 -4.31 -7.20
C ASP A 66 -1.93 -4.31 -6.15
N LEU A 67 -2.20 -3.12 -5.61
CA LEU A 67 -3.24 -2.87 -4.61
C LEU A 67 -4.46 -2.18 -5.22
N SER A 68 -4.50 -2.00 -6.55
CA SER A 68 -5.52 -1.22 -7.24
C SER A 68 -6.96 -1.63 -6.87
N GLU A 69 -7.21 -2.93 -6.70
CA GLU A 69 -8.48 -3.51 -6.24
C GLU A 69 -8.92 -3.02 -4.85
N TRP A 70 -7.98 -2.70 -3.96
CA TRP A 70 -8.25 -2.33 -2.55
C TRP A 70 -7.95 -0.87 -2.22
N LEU A 71 -7.51 -0.07 -3.19
CA LEU A 71 -7.28 1.37 -3.03
C LEU A 71 -8.42 2.21 -3.60
N SER A 72 -9.20 1.68 -4.54
CA SER A 72 -10.21 2.44 -5.25
C SER A 72 -11.46 1.61 -5.52
N PRO A 73 -12.66 2.11 -5.19
CA PRO A 73 -13.91 1.43 -5.54
C PRO A 73 -14.11 1.29 -7.05
N TRP A 74 -13.41 2.10 -7.85
CA TRP A 74 -13.48 2.12 -9.31
C TRP A 74 -12.82 0.91 -9.99
N HIS A 75 -12.04 0.07 -9.28
CA HIS A 75 -11.47 -1.16 -9.86
C HIS A 75 -12.45 -2.35 -9.91
N ILE A 76 -13.60 -2.27 -9.25
CA ILE A 76 -14.65 -3.30 -9.40
C ILE A 76 -15.37 -3.16 -10.75
N GLU A 77 -15.32 -1.99 -11.40
CA GLU A 77 -16.00 -1.74 -12.69
C GLU A 77 -15.22 -2.28 -13.91
N THR A 78 -13.92 -2.59 -13.77
CA THR A 78 -13.11 -3.18 -14.86
C THR A 78 -13.45 -4.65 -15.11
N LEU A 79 -13.91 -5.39 -14.10
CA LEU A 79 -14.38 -6.79 -14.28
C LEU A 79 -15.70 -6.89 -15.06
N ILE A 80 -16.45 -5.79 -15.20
CA ILE A 80 -17.68 -5.68 -15.99
C ILE A 80 -17.50 -4.88 -17.30
N GLY A 81 -16.27 -4.46 -17.63
CA GLY A 81 -15.95 -3.79 -18.90
C GLY A 81 -16.39 -2.33 -18.96
N MET A 82 -16.33 -1.61 -17.85
CA MET A 82 -16.80 -0.23 -17.73
C MET A 82 -15.64 0.70 -17.38
N ASP A 83 -14.81 1.03 -18.36
CA ASP A 83 -13.89 2.17 -18.24
C ASP A 83 -14.70 3.47 -18.32
N HIS A 84 -14.92 4.14 -17.19
CA HIS A 84 -15.39 5.52 -17.21
C HIS A 84 -14.19 6.47 -17.38
N ASP A 85 -14.12 7.18 -18.51
CA ASP A 85 -13.04 8.15 -18.79
C ASP A 85 -12.98 9.19 -17.65
N PRO A 86 -11.82 9.41 -17.01
CA PRO A 86 -11.66 10.38 -15.91
C PRO A 86 -11.91 11.85 -16.32
N ARG A 87 -12.13 12.13 -17.61
CA ARG A 87 -12.57 13.44 -18.13
C ARG A 87 -14.08 13.53 -18.38
N CYS A 88 -14.85 12.49 -18.06
CA CYS A 88 -16.28 12.47 -18.30
C CYS A 88 -17.00 13.43 -17.33
N ASP A 89 -17.45 14.58 -17.84
CA ASP A 89 -18.23 15.59 -17.13
C ASP A 89 -19.72 15.22 -16.95
N GLY A 90 -20.06 13.94 -17.16
CA GLY A 90 -21.44 13.45 -17.13
C GLY A 90 -22.24 13.67 -18.43
N SER A 91 -21.63 14.16 -19.51
CA SER A 91 -22.33 14.39 -20.80
C SER A 91 -22.19 13.26 -21.83
N CYS A 92 -21.49 12.16 -21.51
CA CYS A 92 -21.25 11.07 -22.46
C CYS A 92 -22.54 10.31 -22.83
N ARG A 93 -22.86 10.27 -24.13
CA ARG A 93 -24.08 9.68 -24.69
C ARG A 93 -24.02 8.14 -24.84
N TYR A 94 -22.92 7.49 -24.48
CA TYR A 94 -22.69 6.06 -24.70
C TYR A 94 -22.19 5.27 -23.48
N CYS A 95 -22.23 5.82 -22.26
CA CYS A 95 -21.96 5.02 -21.06
C CYS A 95 -23.17 4.12 -20.76
N PRO A 96 -23.10 2.79 -20.97
CA PRO A 96 -24.30 1.98 -21.08
C PRO A 96 -24.48 1.08 -19.86
N ILE A 97 -24.65 1.63 -18.64
CA ILE A 97 -25.53 1.00 -17.66
C ILE A 97 -26.23 2.10 -16.84
N PRO A 98 -27.57 2.17 -16.85
CA PRO A 98 -28.30 2.80 -15.78
C PRO A 98 -28.16 1.92 -14.52
N VAL A 99 -27.30 2.29 -13.58
CA VAL A 99 -27.42 1.75 -12.22
C VAL A 99 -28.84 2.11 -11.74
N PRO A 100 -29.69 1.13 -11.36
CA PRO A 100 -30.97 1.45 -10.77
C PRO A 100 -30.72 2.27 -9.52
N VAL A 101 -31.16 3.52 -9.53
CA VAL A 101 -30.96 4.54 -8.48
C VAL A 101 -31.69 4.21 -7.15
N GLU A 102 -32.01 2.94 -6.90
CA GLU A 102 -32.85 2.51 -5.77
C GLU A 102 -32.18 1.57 -4.75
N GLU A 103 -30.97 1.05 -4.99
CA GLU A 103 -30.19 0.36 -3.95
C GLU A 103 -28.89 1.12 -3.65
N PHE A 104 -28.84 1.78 -2.50
CA PHE A 104 -27.60 2.30 -1.94
C PHE A 104 -26.70 1.12 -1.60
N VAL A 105 -25.76 0.79 -2.48
CA VAL A 105 -24.67 -0.13 -2.18
C VAL A 105 -23.61 0.69 -1.45
N PRO A 106 -23.33 0.43 -0.15
CA PRO A 106 -22.25 1.12 0.54
C PRO A 106 -20.93 0.79 -0.15
N ASP A 107 -20.04 1.79 -0.25
CA ASP A 107 -18.70 1.59 -0.82
C ASP A 107 -18.02 0.41 -0.12
N PRO A 108 -17.37 -0.49 -0.88
CA PRO A 108 -16.64 -1.59 -0.27
C PRO A 108 -15.52 -1.03 0.63
N PRO A 109 -15.21 -1.69 1.76
CA PRO A 109 -14.10 -1.26 2.60
C PRO A 109 -12.78 -1.28 1.81
N MET A 110 -12.03 -0.18 1.90
CA MET A 110 -10.74 -0.01 1.22
C MET A 110 -9.59 0.12 2.23
N LEU A 111 -8.37 0.14 1.72
CA LEU A 111 -7.18 0.53 2.49
C LEU A 111 -7.14 2.05 2.62
N ASP A 112 -6.89 2.51 3.84
CA ASP A 112 -6.77 3.91 4.21
C ASP A 112 -5.32 4.40 4.19
N TRP A 113 -4.34 3.49 4.15
CA TRP A 113 -2.92 3.82 4.20
C TRP A 113 -2.05 2.68 3.67
N VAL A 114 -0.96 3.03 2.96
CA VAL A 114 0.02 2.06 2.48
C VAL A 114 1.42 2.44 2.93
N ILE A 115 2.14 1.45 3.45
CA ILE A 115 3.55 1.56 3.85
C ILE A 115 4.39 0.72 2.90
N CYS A 116 5.54 1.24 2.46
CA CYS A 116 6.51 0.52 1.63
C CYS A 116 7.90 0.56 2.25
N GLY A 117 8.62 -0.55 2.19
CA GLY A 117 9.98 -0.60 2.70
C GLY A 117 10.75 -1.88 2.37
N GLY A 118 12.06 -1.71 2.22
CA GLY A 118 13.00 -2.80 1.96
C GLY A 118 13.57 -3.46 3.21
N GLU A 119 14.17 -4.63 3.02
CA GLU A 119 14.71 -5.46 4.10
C GLU A 119 15.99 -4.87 4.71
N SER A 120 16.13 -4.93 6.03
CA SER A 120 17.35 -4.55 6.76
C SER A 120 18.04 -5.79 7.34
N GLY A 121 19.35 -5.72 7.57
CA GLY A 121 20.14 -6.75 8.23
C GLY A 121 21.12 -7.53 7.33
N PRO A 122 21.86 -8.49 7.91
CA PRO A 122 23.00 -9.14 7.23
C PRO A 122 22.64 -9.89 5.95
N SER A 123 21.40 -10.39 5.86
CA SER A 123 20.88 -11.18 4.73
C SER A 123 19.77 -10.44 3.96
N ALA A 124 19.71 -9.11 4.08
CA ALA A 124 18.71 -8.30 3.40
C ALA A 124 18.76 -8.53 1.88
N ARG A 125 17.59 -8.70 1.28
CA ARG A 125 17.42 -8.80 -0.17
C ARG A 125 17.21 -7.42 -0.79
N PRO A 126 17.70 -7.19 -2.02
CA PRO A 126 17.46 -5.93 -2.72
C PRO A 126 16.00 -5.86 -3.20
N MET A 127 15.36 -4.72 -2.98
CA MET A 127 14.03 -4.39 -3.50
C MET A 127 14.14 -3.80 -4.90
N HIS A 128 13.29 -4.22 -5.83
CA HIS A 128 13.25 -3.63 -7.17
C HIS A 128 12.77 -2.16 -7.07
N PRO A 129 13.49 -1.19 -7.64
CA PRO A 129 13.15 0.23 -7.49
C PRO A 129 11.79 0.59 -8.10
N ASP A 130 11.42 -0.04 -9.22
CA ASP A 130 10.15 0.23 -9.88
C ASP A 130 8.94 -0.29 -9.11
N TRP A 131 9.10 -1.30 -8.25
CA TRP A 131 8.01 -1.77 -7.41
C TRP A 131 7.59 -0.70 -6.39
N ALA A 132 8.57 -0.04 -5.76
CA ALA A 132 8.29 1.05 -4.80
C ALA A 132 7.65 2.26 -5.49
N ARG A 133 8.06 2.57 -6.73
CA ARG A 133 7.46 3.64 -7.54
C ARG A 133 6.04 3.29 -7.96
N SER A 134 5.81 2.09 -8.48
CA SER A 134 4.48 1.60 -8.85
C SER A 134 3.52 1.68 -7.66
N LEU A 135 3.94 1.21 -6.49
CA LEU A 135 3.11 1.24 -5.28
C LEU A 135 2.79 2.68 -4.83
N ARG A 136 3.78 3.59 -4.89
CA ARG A 136 3.55 5.02 -4.64
C ARG A 136 2.52 5.59 -5.61
N ASP A 137 2.68 5.32 -6.90
CA ASP A 137 1.84 5.89 -7.95
C ASP A 137 0.39 5.37 -7.85
N GLN A 138 0.20 4.07 -7.55
CA GLN A 138 -1.11 3.49 -7.22
C GLN A 138 -1.80 4.23 -6.06
N CYS A 139 -1.06 4.58 -5.00
CA CYS A 139 -1.61 5.30 -3.86
C CYS A 139 -1.97 6.75 -4.22
N GLN A 140 -1.10 7.44 -4.98
CA GLN A 140 -1.36 8.80 -5.45
C GLN A 140 -2.59 8.87 -6.36
N ASP A 141 -2.71 7.94 -7.30
CA ASP A 141 -3.85 7.86 -8.22
C ASP A 141 -5.17 7.60 -7.48
N ALA A 142 -5.11 6.85 -6.38
CA ALA A 142 -6.27 6.59 -5.51
C ALA A 142 -6.53 7.66 -4.45
N GLY A 143 -5.63 8.62 -4.25
CA GLY A 143 -5.70 9.58 -3.15
C GLY A 143 -5.51 8.94 -1.76
N VAL A 144 -4.85 7.79 -1.68
CA VAL A 144 -4.55 7.07 -0.43
C VAL A 144 -3.16 7.50 0.06
N PRO A 145 -3.01 7.88 1.34
CA PRO A 145 -1.72 8.21 1.93
C PRO A 145 -0.65 7.13 1.69
N PHE A 146 0.54 7.55 1.28
CA PHE A 146 1.71 6.68 1.09
C PHE A 146 2.88 7.03 2.01
N PHE A 147 3.39 6.03 2.71
CA PHE A 147 4.57 6.14 3.57
C PHE A 147 5.72 5.26 3.08
N PHE A 148 6.78 5.88 2.56
CA PHE A 148 8.00 5.17 2.21
C PHE A 148 8.98 5.16 3.39
N LYS A 149 9.07 4.02 4.08
CA LYS A 149 9.85 3.92 5.30
C LYS A 149 11.35 3.98 5.03
N GLN A 150 11.83 3.14 4.11
CA GLN A 150 13.25 3.02 3.75
C GLN A 150 13.50 2.03 2.62
N TRP A 151 14.69 2.13 2.03
CA TRP A 151 15.21 1.14 1.08
C TRP A 151 15.73 -0.15 1.71
N GLY A 152 16.04 -0.15 3.01
CA GLY A 152 16.73 -1.28 3.65
C GLY A 152 18.24 -1.20 3.45
N GLU A 153 18.94 -2.32 3.21
CA GLU A 153 20.40 -2.31 3.01
C GLU A 153 20.88 -1.92 1.60
N TRP A 154 19.95 -1.81 0.65
CA TRP A 154 20.21 -1.76 -0.79
C TRP A 154 19.66 -0.49 -1.43
N TYR A 155 20.47 0.26 -2.18
CA TYR A 155 20.09 1.56 -2.75
C TYR A 155 20.20 1.59 -4.28
N PRO A 156 19.18 2.09 -5.00
CA PRO A 156 19.26 2.29 -6.45
C PRO A 156 20.17 3.46 -6.80
N ASP A 157 21.38 3.15 -7.23
CA ASP A 157 22.36 4.17 -7.58
C ASP A 157 22.11 4.71 -8.99
N ARG A 158 21.66 5.96 -9.07
CA ARG A 158 21.51 6.68 -10.35
C ARG A 158 22.77 7.46 -10.76
N LYS A 159 23.72 7.65 -9.84
CA LYS A 159 24.90 8.50 -10.04
C LYS A 159 26.18 7.72 -10.31
N GLY A 160 26.15 6.39 -10.15
CA GLY A 160 27.33 5.53 -10.34
C GLY A 160 28.42 5.79 -9.30
N ILE A 161 28.04 6.13 -8.07
CA ILE A 161 28.96 6.46 -6.98
C ILE A 161 29.46 5.18 -6.28
N TYR A 162 28.69 4.09 -6.34
CA TYR A 162 28.93 2.88 -5.55
C TYR A 162 29.48 1.69 -6.35
N GLU A 163 30.15 1.92 -7.48
CA GLU A 163 30.65 0.87 -8.40
C GLU A 163 31.48 -0.26 -7.75
N GLN A 164 32.07 -0.02 -6.57
CA GLN A 164 32.90 -0.99 -5.85
C GLN A 164 32.14 -1.85 -4.83
N SER A 165 30.84 -1.63 -4.62
CA SER A 165 30.04 -2.43 -3.68
C SER A 165 29.37 -3.63 -4.36
N ASP A 166 28.89 -4.58 -3.56
CA ASP A 166 27.97 -5.61 -4.03
C ASP A 166 26.77 -4.95 -4.73
N SER A 167 26.38 -5.50 -5.88
CA SER A 167 25.32 -4.93 -6.70
C SER A 167 24.45 -5.98 -7.38
N VAL A 168 23.22 -5.59 -7.68
CA VAL A 168 22.24 -6.36 -8.47
C VAL A 168 21.65 -5.45 -9.54
N LEU A 169 21.51 -5.98 -10.76
CA LEU A 169 20.90 -5.26 -11.87
C LEU A 169 19.42 -5.61 -11.97
N PHE A 170 18.56 -4.60 -11.94
CA PHE A 170 17.12 -4.69 -12.15
C PHE A 170 16.73 -3.85 -13.36
N GLY A 171 16.45 -4.52 -14.48
CA GLY A 171 16.26 -3.84 -15.77
C GLY A 171 17.50 -3.01 -16.12
N ASN A 172 17.35 -1.67 -16.09
CA ASN A 172 18.43 -0.72 -16.34
C ASN A 172 18.94 -0.02 -15.07
N THR A 173 18.47 -0.42 -13.88
CA THR A 173 18.88 0.19 -12.61
C THR A 173 19.81 -0.75 -11.85
N VAL A 174 21.00 -0.27 -11.48
CA VAL A 174 21.91 -0.98 -10.59
C VAL A 174 21.58 -0.62 -9.14
N VAL A 175 21.40 -1.63 -8.31
CA VAL A 175 21.11 -1.48 -6.88
C VAL A 175 22.31 -1.99 -6.10
N HIS A 176 22.82 -1.16 -5.19
CA HIS A 176 24.07 -1.36 -4.47
C HIS A 176 23.82 -1.61 -2.98
N ARG A 177 24.56 -2.55 -2.39
CA ARG A 177 24.54 -2.76 -0.94
C ARG A 177 25.44 -1.75 -0.25
N ILE A 178 24.84 -0.73 0.34
CA ILE A 178 25.56 0.39 0.97
C ILE A 178 25.24 0.57 2.45
N GLY A 179 24.43 -0.33 3.01
CA GLY A 179 24.03 -0.31 4.40
C GLY A 179 22.78 0.52 4.64
N LYS A 180 22.00 0.16 5.66
CA LYS A 180 20.74 0.84 6.05
C LYS A 180 20.85 2.37 6.09
N ASN A 181 21.88 2.88 6.76
CA ASN A 181 22.08 4.31 6.92
C ASN A 181 22.47 5.01 5.60
N GLY A 182 23.16 4.31 4.71
CA GLY A 182 23.53 4.82 3.39
C GLY A 182 22.35 4.84 2.43
N ALA A 183 21.50 3.82 2.45
CA ALA A 183 20.36 3.71 1.55
C ALA A 183 19.22 4.67 1.91
N GLY A 184 18.97 4.87 3.21
CA GLY A 184 18.05 5.89 3.70
C GLY A 184 16.60 5.70 3.27
N ARG A 185 15.86 6.82 3.23
CA ARG A 185 14.40 6.88 3.06
C ARG A 185 13.91 7.77 1.92
N LEU A 186 14.81 8.12 1.00
CA LEU A 186 14.45 8.95 -0.14
C LEU A 186 14.06 8.08 -1.32
N LEU A 187 12.78 8.12 -1.72
CA LEU A 187 12.32 7.55 -2.98
C LEU A 187 12.39 8.66 -4.04
N ASP A 188 13.22 8.45 -5.07
CA ASP A 188 13.47 9.44 -6.12
C ASP A 188 13.92 10.83 -5.60
N GLY A 189 14.57 10.87 -4.44
CA GLY A 189 15.10 12.09 -3.82
C GLY A 189 14.12 12.82 -2.88
N VAL A 190 12.93 12.26 -2.66
CA VAL A 190 11.86 12.85 -1.84
C VAL A 190 11.50 11.91 -0.69
N GLU A 191 11.16 12.47 0.47
CA GLU A 191 10.56 11.70 1.56
C GLU A 191 9.04 11.59 1.34
N HIS A 192 8.49 10.40 1.50
CA HIS A 192 7.05 10.15 1.48
C HIS A 192 6.61 9.75 2.89
N ASN A 193 6.01 10.70 3.62
CA ASN A 193 5.69 10.57 5.04
C ASN A 193 4.19 10.76 5.33
N GLU A 194 3.32 10.41 4.38
CA GLU A 194 1.89 10.68 4.50
C GLU A 194 1.21 9.75 5.52
N PHE A 195 0.17 10.24 6.18
CA PHE A 195 -0.63 9.51 7.17
C PHE A 195 -2.12 9.79 6.93
N PRO A 196 -3.02 8.84 7.27
CA PRO A 196 -4.45 9.06 7.19
C PRO A 196 -4.94 10.08 8.22
N GLU A 197 -5.94 10.87 7.83
CA GLU A 197 -6.64 11.76 8.76
C GLU A 197 -7.64 10.94 9.59
N VAL A 198 -7.55 11.03 10.92
CA VAL A 198 -8.59 10.44 11.79
C VAL A 198 -9.78 11.39 11.81
N GLN A 199 -10.91 10.97 11.24
CA GLN A 199 -12.17 11.66 11.46
C GLN A 199 -12.58 11.46 12.92
N ASN A 200 -12.30 12.47 13.76
CA ASN A 200 -12.89 12.56 15.08
C ASN A 200 -14.37 12.91 14.90
N GLY A 201 -15.24 11.90 14.98
CA GLY A 201 -16.69 12.10 15.05
C GLY A 201 -17.12 12.89 16.27
#